data_AF-A0A1Q8LQQ8-F1
#
_entry.id   AF-A0A1Q8LQQ8-F1
#
_cell.length_a   1.000
_cell.length_b   1.000
_cell.length_c   1.000
_cell.angle_alpha   90.00
_cell.angle_beta   90.00
_cell.angle_gamma   90.00
#
_symmetry.space_group_name_H-M   'P 1'
#
loop_
_entity.id
_entity.type
_entity.pdbx_description
1 polymer ?
#
loop_
_entity_poly.entity_id
_entity_poly.type
_entity_poly.pdbx_seq_one_letter_code
_entity_poly.pdbx_strand_id
1 'polypeptide(L)'
;MRALRGRPGARTWELGRIDTPVPGPGELLVRVRAAGVNRADLLALGGGYPAPHADDDGSFTAGMELAGEAVAAGPGVTGAPGRGPGDRVFASAPAAFAEYVVVDARRALPVPSGLSWTEAAALPVALETAHDALVTQAGFGAEGGAVLVLGGSTGVGQVAIRLAAALGASPVLATTTSPAKRSALVDAGGDPARRDRCAG
;
A
#
# COMPACT_ATOMS: atom_id res chain seq x y z
N MET A 1 17.62 14.57 6.63
CA MET A 1 17.61 13.16 6.18
C MET A 1 17.74 13.05 4.66
N ARG A 2 18.10 11.88 4.14
CA ARG A 2 18.08 11.54 2.72
C ARG A 2 16.65 11.20 2.26
N ALA A 3 16.31 11.61 1.05
CA ALA A 3 15.02 11.31 0.43
C ALA A 3 15.14 11.29 -1.11
N LEU A 4 14.29 10.53 -1.78
CA LEU A 4 14.13 10.59 -3.23
C LEU A 4 13.18 11.73 -3.60
N ARG A 5 13.66 12.66 -4.42
CA ARG A 5 12.95 13.86 -4.84
C ARG A 5 12.58 13.76 -6.31
N GLY A 6 11.39 14.24 -6.67
CA GLY A 6 10.90 14.28 -8.04
C GLY A 6 10.24 15.62 -8.35
N ARG A 7 9.99 15.86 -9.64
CA ARG A 7 9.14 16.93 -10.16
C ARG A 7 8.19 16.33 -11.19
N PRO A 8 6.95 16.83 -11.33
CA PRO A 8 6.04 16.40 -12.38
C PRO A 8 6.70 16.47 -13.76
N GLY A 9 6.61 15.38 -14.52
CA GLY A 9 7.20 15.23 -15.86
C GLY A 9 8.65 14.74 -15.88
N ALA A 10 9.28 14.52 -14.73
CA ALA A 10 10.61 13.93 -14.66
C ALA A 10 10.61 12.44 -15.06
N ARG A 11 11.79 11.91 -15.39
CA ARG A 11 11.97 10.49 -15.75
C ARG A 11 12.62 9.65 -14.65
N THR A 12 13.27 10.30 -13.70
CA THR A 12 13.98 9.68 -12.58
C THR A 12 13.75 10.50 -11.33
N TRP A 13 13.82 9.85 -10.17
CA TRP A 13 13.98 10.54 -8.90
C TRP A 13 15.46 10.80 -8.62
N GLU A 14 15.74 11.90 -7.94
CA GLU A 14 17.08 12.29 -7.53
C GLU A 14 17.24 12.14 -6.02
N LEU A 15 18.39 11.65 -5.57
CA LEU A 15 18.70 11.58 -4.16
C LEU A 15 18.99 12.99 -3.64
N GLY A 16 18.16 13.47 -2.73
CA GLY A 16 18.29 14.77 -2.09
C GLY A 16 18.47 14.67 -0.58
N ARG A 17 18.69 15.84 0.05
CA ARG A 17 18.62 16.03 1.50
C ARG A 17 17.52 17.01 1.83
N ILE A 18 16.68 16.65 2.79
CA ILE A 18 15.60 17.48 3.33
C ILE A 18 15.65 17.44 4.85
N ASP A 19 14.97 18.35 5.52
CA ASP A 19 14.84 18.31 6.98
C ASP A 19 14.06 17.07 7.43
N THR A 20 14.39 16.56 8.61
CA THR A 20 13.61 15.48 9.21
C THR A 20 12.30 16.09 9.72
N PRO A 21 11.13 15.58 9.29
CA PRO A 21 9.85 16.16 9.68
C PRO A 21 9.59 15.90 11.17
N VAL A 22 8.79 16.78 11.77
CA VAL A 22 8.38 16.69 13.18
C VAL A 22 6.90 16.29 13.20
N PRO A 23 6.52 15.23 13.93
CA PRO A 23 5.12 14.80 13.99
C PRO A 23 4.28 15.81 14.77
N GLY A 24 3.17 16.25 14.16
CA GLY A 24 2.14 17.06 14.78
C GLY A 24 1.11 16.22 15.55
N PRO A 25 0.02 16.86 16.04
CA PRO A 25 -1.03 16.14 16.77
C PRO A 25 -1.64 14.99 15.96
N GLY A 26 -1.74 13.81 16.57
CA GLY A 26 -2.27 12.61 15.92
C GLY A 26 -1.31 11.91 14.94
N GLU A 27 -0.05 12.35 14.84
CA GLU A 27 0.92 11.81 13.89
C GLU A 27 2.05 11.02 14.57
N LEU A 28 2.62 10.07 13.83
CA LEU A 28 3.81 9.32 14.19
C LEU A 28 4.96 9.71 13.28
N LEU A 29 6.16 9.83 13.85
CA LEU A 29 7.39 9.81 13.06
C LEU A 29 7.87 8.38 12.96
N VAL A 30 8.00 7.88 11.73
CA VAL A 30 8.43 6.50 11.46
C VAL A 30 9.78 6.53 10.76
N ARG A 31 10.75 5.78 11.30
CA ARG A 31 12.01 5.47 10.60
C ARG A 31 11.74 4.38 9.58
N VAL A 32 11.89 4.70 8.31
CA VAL A 32 11.59 3.77 7.21
C VAL A 32 12.63 2.66 7.16
N ARG A 33 12.16 1.41 7.10
CA ARG A 33 12.99 0.21 6.94
C ARG A 33 12.84 -0.40 5.55
N ALA A 34 11.65 -0.28 4.97
CA ALA A 34 11.36 -0.63 3.57
C ALA A 34 10.20 0.25 3.06
N ALA A 35 10.13 0.44 1.75
CA ALA A 35 9.04 1.15 1.09
C ALA A 35 8.55 0.37 -0.14
N GLY A 36 7.24 0.40 -0.38
CA GLY A 36 6.61 -0.24 -1.52
C GLY A 36 6.54 0.70 -2.72
N VAL A 37 6.70 0.16 -3.92
CA VAL A 37 6.60 0.93 -5.17
C VAL A 37 5.27 0.63 -5.85
N ASN A 38 4.47 1.67 -6.05
CA ASN A 38 3.17 1.61 -6.69
C ASN A 38 3.20 2.21 -8.09
N ARG A 39 2.22 1.84 -8.92
CA ARG A 39 2.07 2.47 -10.25
C ARG A 39 1.80 3.97 -10.15
N ALA A 40 1.10 4.40 -9.09
CA ALA A 40 0.82 5.81 -8.86
C ALA A 40 2.08 6.63 -8.55
N ASP A 41 3.12 6.05 -7.94
CA ASP A 41 4.42 6.74 -7.77
C ASP A 41 5.02 7.14 -9.12
N LEU A 42 4.97 6.23 -10.10
CA LEU A 42 5.47 6.48 -11.46
C LEU A 42 4.61 7.49 -12.22
N LEU A 43 3.28 7.45 -12.02
CA LEU A 43 2.38 8.42 -12.64
C LEU A 43 2.55 9.82 -12.04
N ALA A 44 2.80 9.92 -10.73
CA ALA A 44 3.09 11.18 -10.06
C ALA A 44 4.40 11.78 -10.58
N LEU A 45 5.45 10.95 -10.72
CA LEU A 45 6.71 11.38 -11.33
C LEU A 45 6.50 11.88 -12.78
N GLY A 46 5.68 11.19 -13.57
CA GLY A 46 5.32 11.59 -14.92
C GLY A 46 4.35 12.78 -15.03
N GLY A 47 3.87 13.33 -13.90
CA GLY A 47 2.91 14.44 -13.86
C GLY A 47 1.46 14.06 -14.19
N GLY A 48 1.15 12.76 -14.31
CA GLY A 48 -0.19 12.24 -14.60
C GLY A 48 -0.99 11.85 -13.35
N TYR A 49 -0.45 12.08 -12.15
CA TYR A 49 -1.12 11.84 -10.89
C TYR A 49 -0.83 12.98 -9.91
N PRO A 50 -1.81 13.43 -9.09
CA PRO A 50 -1.59 14.51 -8.15
C PRO A 50 -0.48 14.20 -7.14
N ALA A 51 0.37 15.18 -6.86
CA ALA A 51 1.35 15.15 -5.78
C ALA A 51 0.93 16.16 -4.71
N PRO A 52 0.03 15.79 -3.77
CA PRO A 52 -0.61 16.72 -2.84
C PRO A 52 0.35 17.38 -1.83
N HIS A 53 1.59 16.89 -1.74
CA HIS A 53 2.64 17.40 -0.86
C HIS A 53 3.85 17.92 -1.66
N ALA A 54 3.58 18.54 -2.81
CA ALA A 54 4.61 19.25 -3.55
C ALA A 54 4.95 20.57 -2.84
N ASP A 55 6.23 20.90 -2.85
CA ASP A 55 6.78 22.18 -2.43
C ASP A 55 6.35 23.29 -3.41
N ASP A 56 6.58 24.55 -3.04
CA ASP A 56 6.20 25.73 -3.85
C ASP A 56 6.80 25.70 -5.28
N ASP A 57 7.95 25.05 -5.45
CA ASP A 57 8.61 24.89 -6.75
C ASP A 57 8.11 23.67 -7.56
N GLY A 58 7.07 23.00 -7.07
CA GLY A 58 6.45 21.82 -7.67
C GLY A 58 7.22 20.51 -7.44
N SER A 59 8.36 20.54 -6.72
CA SER A 59 9.08 19.31 -6.36
C SER A 59 8.43 18.59 -5.19
N PHE A 60 8.61 17.27 -5.07
CA PHE A 60 8.01 16.48 -4.01
C PHE A 60 8.93 15.33 -3.59
N THR A 61 8.73 14.81 -2.37
CA THR A 61 9.34 13.54 -1.94
C THR A 61 8.49 12.38 -2.43
N ALA A 62 9.13 11.40 -3.05
CA ALA A 62 8.46 10.24 -3.64
C ALA A 62 7.98 9.21 -2.61
N GLY A 63 7.16 8.26 -3.06
CA GLY A 63 6.69 7.12 -2.27
C GLY A 63 5.33 7.35 -1.62
N MET A 64 4.55 6.27 -1.54
CA MET A 64 3.20 6.27 -0.97
C MET A 64 2.97 5.25 0.15
N GLU A 65 3.92 4.35 0.41
CA GLU A 65 3.80 3.36 1.47
C GLU A 65 5.13 2.91 2.04
N LEU A 66 5.11 2.51 3.30
CA LEU A 66 6.29 2.12 4.05
C LEU A 66 5.99 1.04 5.08
N ALA A 67 7.06 0.35 5.50
CA ALA A 67 7.15 -0.31 6.79
C ALA A 67 8.39 0.18 7.53
N GLY A 68 8.26 0.35 8.84
CA GLY A 68 9.31 0.94 9.65
C GLY A 68 9.07 0.86 11.15
N GLU A 69 9.89 1.59 11.88
CA GLU A 69 9.83 1.70 13.33
C GLU A 69 9.28 3.07 13.72
N ALA A 70 8.22 3.12 14.53
CA ALA A 70 7.80 4.36 15.14
C ALA A 70 8.90 4.86 16.09
N VAL A 71 9.35 6.09 15.93
CA VAL A 71 10.46 6.67 16.73
C VAL A 71 10.04 7.87 17.56
N ALA A 72 8.94 8.54 17.18
CA ALA A 72 8.32 9.60 17.95
C ALA A 72 6.82 9.65 17.65
N ALA A 73 6.07 10.27 18.55
CA ALA A 73 4.64 10.48 18.41
C ALA A 73 4.31 11.92 18.80
N GLY A 74 3.44 12.56 18.05
CA GLY A 74 2.93 13.89 18.39
C GLY A 74 1.80 13.82 19.44
N PRO A 75 1.30 14.99 19.87
CA PRO A 75 0.25 15.07 20.89
C PRO A 75 -1.00 14.26 20.54
N GLY A 76 -1.62 13.62 21.53
CA GLY A 76 -2.87 12.88 21.36
C GLY A 76 -2.72 11.46 20.79
N VAL A 77 -1.51 11.01 20.48
CA VAL A 77 -1.24 9.63 20.11
C VAL A 77 -1.00 8.81 21.37
N THR A 78 -2.02 8.06 21.82
CA THR A 78 -1.95 7.24 23.04
C THR A 78 -2.60 5.87 22.86
N GLY A 79 -2.02 4.84 23.50
CA GLY A 79 -2.77 3.68 24.01
C GLY A 79 -3.24 2.60 23.01
N ALA A 80 -2.76 2.58 21.76
CA ALA A 80 -3.04 1.48 20.82
C ALA A 80 -1.73 0.80 20.34
N PRO A 81 -1.75 -0.51 20.06
CA PRO A 81 -0.59 -1.20 19.48
C PRO A 81 -0.12 -0.54 18.17
N GLY A 82 1.19 -0.43 17.96
CA GLY A 82 1.73 0.19 16.76
C GLY A 82 1.81 1.72 16.83
N ARG A 83 1.82 2.30 18.04
CA ARG A 83 1.81 3.77 18.23
C ARG A 83 2.80 4.26 19.30
N GLY A 84 3.66 3.38 19.80
CA GLY A 84 4.74 3.71 20.73
C GLY A 84 6.12 3.69 20.05
N PRO A 85 7.12 4.41 20.61
CA PRO A 85 8.50 4.28 20.16
C PRO A 85 8.98 2.83 20.20
N GLY A 86 9.60 2.37 19.11
CA GLY A 86 10.08 1.00 18.91
C GLY A 86 9.06 0.06 18.25
N ASP A 87 7.79 0.46 18.13
CA ASP A 87 6.78 -0.36 17.47
C ASP A 87 7.07 -0.52 15.98
N ARG A 88 6.87 -1.74 15.48
CA ARG A 88 6.95 -2.05 14.04
C ARG A 88 5.61 -1.73 13.39
N VAL A 89 5.61 -0.80 12.44
CA VAL A 89 4.39 -0.36 11.75
C VAL A 89 4.54 -0.43 10.24
N PHE A 90 3.44 -0.65 9.55
CA PHE A 90 3.30 -0.33 8.13
C PHE A 90 2.17 0.67 7.93
N ALA A 91 2.27 1.49 6.90
CA ALA A 91 1.24 2.47 6.57
C ALA A 91 1.37 2.92 5.12
N SER A 92 0.26 3.41 4.57
CA SER A 92 0.28 4.28 3.41
C SER A 92 0.44 5.73 3.87
N ALA A 93 1.43 6.42 3.32
CA ALA A 93 1.77 7.80 3.63
C ALA A 93 2.53 8.39 2.45
N PRO A 94 2.30 9.68 2.12
CA PRO A 94 3.13 10.38 1.14
C PRO A 94 4.58 10.45 1.61
N ALA A 95 5.49 10.76 0.67
CA ALA A 95 6.91 10.94 0.94
C ALA A 95 7.64 9.70 1.50
N ALA A 96 7.11 8.49 1.24
CA ALA A 96 7.60 7.25 1.83
C ALA A 96 9.03 6.85 1.42
N PHE A 97 9.58 7.40 0.32
CA PHE A 97 10.95 7.15 -0.14
C PHE A 97 11.93 8.12 0.55
N ALA A 98 11.92 8.12 1.87
CA ALA A 98 12.79 8.90 2.74
C ALA A 98 13.26 8.07 3.95
N GLU A 99 14.27 8.54 4.68
CA GLU A 99 14.72 7.83 5.90
C GLU A 99 13.70 7.93 7.05
N TYR A 100 12.92 9.01 7.10
CA TYR A 100 11.84 9.20 8.07
C TYR A 100 10.61 9.81 7.42
N VAL A 101 9.43 9.43 7.91
CA VAL A 101 8.14 9.86 7.37
C VAL A 101 7.18 10.15 8.52
N VAL A 102 6.41 11.21 8.37
CA VAL A 102 5.28 11.50 9.26
C VAL A 102 4.05 10.78 8.72
N VAL A 103 3.39 10.03 9.60
CA VAL A 103 2.24 9.17 9.28
C VAL A 103 1.09 9.53 10.21
N ASP A 104 -0.13 9.66 9.66
CA ASP A 104 -1.34 9.71 10.49
C ASP A 104 -1.46 8.42 11.31
N ALA A 105 -1.48 8.53 12.63
CA ALA A 105 -1.47 7.36 13.52
C ALA A 105 -2.66 6.42 13.30
N ARG A 106 -3.76 6.89 12.69
CA ARG A 106 -4.94 6.08 12.32
C ARG A 106 -4.68 5.17 11.12
N ARG A 107 -3.70 5.51 10.28
CA ARG A 107 -3.27 4.73 9.11
C ARG A 107 -2.12 3.78 9.41
N ALA A 108 -1.43 3.99 10.53
CA ALA A 108 -0.37 3.10 10.99
C ALA A 108 -0.97 1.82 11.61
N LEU A 109 -0.66 0.69 11.00
CA LEU A 109 -1.05 -0.63 11.47
C LEU A 109 0.19 -1.39 11.99
N PRO A 110 0.06 -2.19 13.05
CA PRO A 110 1.15 -3.00 13.55
C PRO A 110 1.55 -4.05 12.51
N VAL A 111 2.86 -4.22 12.30
CA VAL A 111 3.36 -5.27 11.41
C VAL A 111 3.09 -6.64 12.03
N PRO A 112 2.37 -7.56 11.34
CA PRO A 112 2.15 -8.92 11.81
C PRO A 112 3.46 -9.64 12.14
N SER A 113 3.44 -10.44 13.21
CA SER A 113 4.58 -11.27 13.59
C SER A 113 4.98 -12.20 12.44
N GLY A 114 6.27 -12.23 12.11
CA GLY A 114 6.81 -13.10 11.06
C GLY A 114 6.98 -12.42 9.70
N LEU A 115 6.36 -11.27 9.44
CA LEU A 115 6.64 -10.52 8.21
C LEU A 115 7.96 -9.76 8.31
N SER A 116 8.77 -9.87 7.26
CA SER A 116 9.92 -8.99 7.04
C SER A 116 9.47 -7.55 6.74
N TRP A 117 10.41 -6.61 6.79
CA TRP A 117 10.12 -5.21 6.43
C TRP A 117 9.61 -5.07 5.00
N THR A 118 10.20 -5.79 4.05
CA THR A 118 9.82 -5.72 2.63
C THR A 118 8.42 -6.31 2.40
N GLU A 119 8.09 -7.44 3.02
CA GLU A 119 6.75 -8.02 2.93
C GLU A 119 5.70 -7.08 3.53
N ALA A 120 5.99 -6.51 4.71
CA ALA A 120 5.10 -5.55 5.35
C ALA A 120 4.90 -4.27 4.52
N ALA A 121 5.96 -3.75 3.88
CA ALA A 121 5.89 -2.54 3.06
C ALA A 121 5.12 -2.73 1.75
N ALA A 122 4.89 -3.96 1.31
CA ALA A 122 4.16 -4.28 0.06
C ALA A 122 2.63 -4.41 0.26
N LEU A 123 2.14 -4.24 1.49
CA LEU A 123 0.73 -4.43 1.86
C LEU A 123 -0.12 -3.15 1.87
N PRO A 124 0.32 -1.99 2.40
CA PRO A 124 -0.59 -0.93 2.82
C PRO A 124 -1.55 -0.45 1.72
N VAL A 125 -1.02 0.00 0.59
CA VAL A 125 -1.84 0.52 -0.52
C VAL A 125 -2.70 -0.58 -1.10
N ALA A 126 -2.14 -1.78 -1.31
CA ALA A 126 -2.87 -2.89 -1.91
C ALA A 126 -4.02 -3.38 -1.02
N LEU A 127 -3.80 -3.48 0.29
CA LEU A 127 -4.79 -3.89 1.28
C LEU A 127 -5.89 -2.86 1.43
N GLU A 128 -5.52 -1.59 1.61
CA GLU A 128 -6.50 -0.49 1.72
C GLU A 128 -7.37 -0.40 0.46
N THR A 129 -6.76 -0.47 -0.73
CA THR A 129 -7.48 -0.40 -2.02
C THR A 129 -8.43 -1.59 -2.18
N ALA A 130 -7.96 -2.81 -1.88
CA ALA A 130 -8.78 -4.01 -2.00
C ALA A 130 -9.93 -4.02 -0.97
N HIS A 131 -9.66 -3.59 0.26
CA HIS A 131 -10.66 -3.51 1.32
C HIS A 131 -11.71 -2.45 1.02
N ASP A 132 -11.31 -1.24 0.59
CA ASP A 132 -12.27 -0.21 0.20
C ASP A 132 -13.19 -0.72 -0.90
N ALA A 133 -12.63 -1.27 -1.98
CA ALA A 133 -13.42 -1.77 -3.10
C ALA A 133 -14.39 -2.89 -2.71
N LEU A 134 -13.93 -3.90 -1.95
CA LEU A 134 -14.73 -5.08 -1.62
C LEU A 134 -15.69 -4.81 -0.45
N VAL A 135 -15.21 -4.25 0.65
CA VAL A 135 -15.97 -4.16 1.89
C VAL A 135 -16.70 -2.82 1.97
N THR A 136 -16.00 -1.72 1.78
CA THR A 136 -16.59 -0.38 2.00
C THR A 136 -17.53 0.04 0.87
N GLN A 137 -17.13 -0.14 -0.39
CA GLN A 137 -17.91 0.27 -1.55
C GLN A 137 -18.93 -0.79 -1.97
N ALA A 138 -18.52 -2.06 -2.07
CA ALA A 138 -19.41 -3.13 -2.51
C ALA A 138 -20.22 -3.78 -1.37
N GLY A 139 -19.91 -3.50 -0.10
CA GLY A 139 -20.62 -4.08 1.03
C GLY A 139 -20.41 -5.59 1.20
N PHE A 140 -19.36 -6.16 0.59
CA PHE A 140 -19.08 -7.59 0.70
C PHE A 140 -18.72 -7.95 2.15
N GLY A 141 -19.34 -9.00 2.68
CA GLY A 141 -19.23 -9.36 4.09
C GLY A 141 -19.62 -10.80 4.36
N ALA A 142 -20.05 -11.07 5.60
CA ALA A 142 -20.23 -12.42 6.13
C ALA A 142 -21.29 -13.29 5.42
N GLU A 143 -22.18 -12.69 4.63
CA GLU A 143 -23.14 -13.42 3.79
C GLU A 143 -22.44 -14.22 2.66
N GLY A 144 -21.17 -13.90 2.38
CA GLY A 144 -20.34 -14.58 1.40
C GLY A 144 -20.81 -14.31 -0.04
N GLY A 145 -20.47 -15.23 -0.94
CA GLY A 145 -20.82 -15.16 -2.35
C GLY A 145 -19.61 -15.13 -3.27
N ALA A 146 -19.87 -15.00 -4.58
CA ALA A 146 -18.83 -15.02 -5.59
C ALA A 146 -18.15 -13.66 -5.74
N VAL A 147 -16.84 -13.65 -5.93
CA VAL A 147 -16.06 -12.43 -6.26
C VAL A 147 -15.26 -12.67 -7.53
N LEU A 148 -15.30 -11.72 -8.47
CA LEU A 148 -14.45 -11.72 -9.66
C LEU A 148 -13.39 -10.61 -9.57
N VAL A 149 -12.13 -10.99 -9.45
CA VAL A 149 -10.98 -10.07 -9.45
C VAL A 149 -10.44 -9.89 -10.86
N LEU A 150 -10.60 -8.68 -11.40
CA LEU A 150 -9.98 -8.30 -12.66
C LEU A 150 -8.50 -7.94 -12.45
N GLY A 151 -7.62 -8.49 -13.29
CA GLY A 151 -6.17 -8.25 -13.15
C GLY A 151 -5.58 -8.85 -11.86
N GLY A 152 -5.99 -10.06 -11.51
CA GLY A 152 -5.58 -10.77 -10.28
C GLY A 152 -4.08 -11.00 -10.14
N SER A 153 -3.30 -10.87 -11.21
CA SER A 153 -1.82 -10.99 -11.17
C SER A 153 -1.08 -9.67 -10.88
N THR A 154 -1.81 -8.62 -10.51
CA THR A 154 -1.26 -7.33 -10.07
C THR A 154 -1.08 -7.32 -8.54
N GLY A 155 -0.34 -6.37 -7.98
CA GLY A 155 -0.15 -6.27 -6.52
C GLY A 155 -1.49 -6.17 -5.76
N VAL A 156 -2.36 -5.24 -6.18
CA VAL A 156 -3.72 -5.11 -5.62
C VAL A 156 -4.54 -6.37 -5.88
N GLY A 157 -4.50 -6.92 -7.09
CA GLY A 157 -5.25 -8.12 -7.44
C GLY A 157 -4.90 -9.33 -6.58
N GLN A 158 -3.61 -9.54 -6.29
CA GLN A 158 -3.14 -10.62 -5.42
C GLN A 158 -3.66 -10.47 -3.99
N VAL A 159 -3.65 -9.25 -3.45
CA VAL A 159 -4.20 -8.97 -2.12
C VAL A 159 -5.72 -9.09 -2.12
N ALA A 160 -6.40 -8.64 -3.16
CA ALA A 160 -7.86 -8.73 -3.30
C ALA A 160 -8.36 -10.19 -3.34
N ILE A 161 -7.65 -11.09 -4.05
CA ILE A 161 -8.00 -12.53 -4.05
C ILE A 161 -7.92 -13.09 -2.63
N ARG A 162 -6.81 -12.84 -1.93
CA ARG A 162 -6.58 -13.34 -0.57
C ARG A 162 -7.59 -12.76 0.41
N LEU A 163 -7.89 -11.47 0.29
CA LEU A 163 -8.87 -10.78 1.13
C LEU A 163 -10.28 -11.33 0.89
N ALA A 164 -10.71 -11.49 -0.36
CA ALA A 164 -12.01 -12.06 -0.69
C ALA A 164 -12.15 -13.49 -0.13
N ALA A 165 -11.13 -14.34 -0.30
CA ALA A 165 -11.12 -15.68 0.27
C ALA A 165 -11.19 -15.67 1.80
N ALA A 166 -10.45 -14.79 2.47
CA ALA A 166 -10.47 -14.62 3.92
C ALA A 166 -11.83 -14.12 4.44
N LEU A 167 -12.58 -13.37 3.63
CA LEU A 167 -13.94 -12.91 3.92
C LEU A 167 -15.03 -13.96 3.59
N GLY A 168 -14.64 -15.16 3.15
CA GLY A 168 -15.57 -16.25 2.86
C GLY A 168 -16.16 -16.24 1.46
N ALA A 169 -15.57 -15.50 0.53
CA ALA A 169 -15.99 -15.55 -0.86
C ALA A 169 -15.79 -16.95 -1.46
N SER A 170 -16.81 -17.44 -2.15
CA SER A 170 -16.79 -18.71 -2.86
C SER A 170 -17.79 -18.69 -4.03
N PRO A 171 -17.32 -18.81 -5.29
CA PRO A 171 -15.92 -18.85 -5.71
C PRO A 171 -15.24 -17.47 -5.70
N VAL A 172 -13.91 -17.46 -5.54
CA VAL A 172 -13.05 -16.31 -5.90
C VAL A 172 -12.51 -16.55 -7.29
N LEU A 173 -13.07 -15.89 -8.30
CA LEU A 173 -12.59 -15.93 -9.68
C LEU A 173 -11.54 -14.84 -9.90
N ALA A 174 -10.52 -15.11 -10.69
CA ALA A 174 -9.50 -14.12 -11.03
C ALA A 174 -9.07 -14.19 -12.49
N THR A 175 -8.80 -13.03 -13.09
CA THR A 175 -8.32 -12.94 -14.48
C THR A 175 -6.88 -12.46 -14.55
N THR A 176 -6.16 -12.89 -15.59
CA THR A 176 -4.87 -12.32 -15.97
C THR A 176 -4.74 -12.36 -17.49
N THR A 177 -4.06 -11.36 -18.06
CA THR A 177 -3.69 -11.36 -19.49
C THR A 177 -2.39 -12.12 -19.76
N SER A 178 -1.67 -12.56 -18.71
CA SER A 178 -0.39 -13.24 -18.83
C SER A 178 -0.53 -14.72 -18.46
N PRO A 179 -0.47 -15.66 -19.42
CA PRO A 179 -0.56 -17.09 -19.15
C PRO A 179 0.46 -17.57 -18.11
N ALA A 180 1.69 -17.04 -18.14
CA ALA A 180 2.75 -17.36 -17.20
C ALA A 180 2.47 -16.94 -15.75
N LYS A 181 1.50 -16.04 -15.52
CA LYS A 181 1.11 -15.57 -14.18
C LYS A 181 -0.16 -16.26 -13.65
N ARG A 182 -0.65 -17.29 -14.34
CA ARG A 182 -1.86 -18.01 -13.96
C ARG A 182 -1.68 -18.77 -12.63
N SER A 183 -0.52 -19.37 -12.40
CA SER A 183 -0.21 -20.08 -11.14
C SER A 183 -0.33 -19.16 -9.94
N ALA A 184 0.13 -17.91 -10.05
CA ALA A 184 0.03 -16.92 -8.98
C ALA A 184 -1.42 -16.60 -8.58
N LEU A 185 -2.41 -16.79 -9.47
CA LEU A 185 -3.82 -16.65 -9.09
C LEU A 185 -4.26 -17.80 -8.18
N VAL A 186 -3.84 -19.02 -8.52
CA VAL A 186 -4.12 -20.23 -7.74
C VAL A 186 -3.41 -20.18 -6.39
N ASP A 187 -2.14 -19.79 -6.37
CA ASP A 187 -1.34 -19.63 -5.15
C ASP A 187 -1.91 -18.56 -4.19
N ALA A 188 -2.70 -17.62 -4.71
CA ALA A 188 -3.43 -16.63 -3.94
C ALA A 188 -4.79 -17.11 -3.43
N GLY A 189 -5.26 -18.29 -3.85
CA GLY A 189 -6.57 -18.86 -3.51
C GLY A 189 -7.68 -18.54 -4.50
N GLY A 190 -7.35 -18.02 -5.68
CA GLY A 190 -8.32 -17.72 -6.74
C GLY A 190 -8.39 -18.81 -7.80
N ASP A 191 -9.57 -19.02 -8.38
CA ASP A 191 -9.77 -19.83 -9.58
C ASP A 191 -9.53 -18.96 -10.83
N PRO A 192 -8.55 -19.31 -11.69
CA PRO A 192 -8.33 -18.62 -12.94
C PRO A 192 -9.56 -18.69 -13.86
N ALA A 193 -10.28 -17.58 -13.99
CA ALA A 193 -11.38 -17.46 -14.93
C ALA A 193 -10.88 -17.81 -16.35
N ARG A 194 -11.59 -18.72 -17.01
CA ARG A 194 -11.28 -19.17 -18.37
C ARG A 194 -12.37 -18.69 -19.32
N ARG A 195 -11.96 -18.22 -20.50
CA ARG A 195 -12.89 -17.85 -21.59
C ARG A 195 -13.57 -19.07 -22.23
N ASP A 196 -13.00 -20.26 -22.09
CA ASP A 196 -13.45 -21.51 -22.75
C ASP A 196 -14.76 -22.08 -22.20
N ARG A 197 -15.26 -21.61 -21.04
CA ARG A 197 -16.57 -22.02 -20.50
C ARG A 197 -17.75 -21.12 -20.89
N CYS A 198 -17.53 -20.09 -21.72
CA CYS A 198 -18.61 -19.23 -22.23
C CYS A 198 -19.05 -19.57 -23.66
N ALA A 199 -18.38 -20.52 -24.32
CA ALA A 199 -18.89 -21.14 -25.54
C ALA A 199 -19.64 -22.41 -25.13
N GLY A 200 -20.96 -22.31 -25.04
CA GLY A 200 -21.85 -23.46 -25.00
C GLY A 200 -21.83 -24.24 -26.32
#